data_AF-A0A0Q8XDF8-F1
#
_entry.id   AF-A0A0Q8XDF8-F1
#
_cell.length_a   1.000
_cell.length_b   1.000
_cell.length_c   1.000
_cell.angle_alpha   90.00
_cell.angle_beta   90.00
_cell.angle_gamma   90.00
#
_symmetry.space_group_name_H-M   'P 1'
#
loop_
_entity.id
_entity.type
_entity.pdbx_description
1 polymer ?
#
loop_
_entity_poly.entity_id
_entity_poly.type
_entity_poly.pdbx_seq_one_letter_code
_entity_poly.pdbx_strand_id
1 'polypeptide(L)'
;MVDPIGNKAGAVADRRIAPVAPAAPVEVAKPVANEVKAVESTAAELSSAMAAKPPVDAERVAKIRKAIEDGKFPIYPTTIADRLLALKLEWSPNDAA
;
A
#
# COMPACT_ATOMS: atom_id res chain seq x y z
N MET A 1 -7.36 -83.69 39.55
CA MET A 1 -6.62 -82.74 40.41
C MET A 1 -5.77 -81.88 39.48
N VAL A 2 -6.07 -80.59 39.39
CA VAL A 2 -5.44 -79.63 38.47
C VAL A 2 -4.39 -78.86 39.25
N ASP A 3 -3.15 -78.83 38.77
CA ASP A 3 -2.12 -77.93 39.31
C ASP A 3 -2.18 -76.57 38.58
N PRO A 4 -2.15 -75.44 39.31
CA PRO A 4 -2.06 -74.14 38.67
C PRO A 4 -0.64 -73.95 38.12
N ILE A 5 -0.53 -73.60 36.84
CA ILE A 5 0.71 -73.07 36.29
C ILE A 5 0.88 -71.66 36.86
N GLY A 6 1.54 -71.60 38.02
CA GLY A 6 2.03 -70.36 38.59
C GLY A 6 2.89 -69.65 37.56
N ASN A 7 2.60 -68.38 37.38
CA ASN A 7 3.38 -67.39 36.66
C ASN A 7 4.84 -67.38 37.17
N LYS A 8 5.69 -68.23 36.59
CA LYS A 8 7.14 -68.04 36.67
C LYS A 8 7.43 -66.73 35.95
N ALA A 9 7.65 -65.67 36.72
CA ALA A 9 8.32 -64.47 36.29
C ALA A 9 9.72 -64.88 35.82
N GLY A 10 9.83 -65.28 34.55
CA GLY A 10 11.11 -65.31 33.86
C GLY A 10 11.66 -63.91 33.95
N ALA A 11 12.82 -63.77 34.60
CA ALA A 11 13.52 -62.51 34.73
C ALA A 11 13.64 -61.89 33.34
N VAL A 12 12.84 -60.87 33.08
CA VAL A 12 13.03 -60.01 31.92
C VAL A 12 14.37 -59.35 32.20
N ALA A 13 15.40 -59.77 31.47
CA ALA A 13 16.72 -59.16 31.53
C ALA A 13 16.55 -57.68 31.15
N ASP A 14 16.47 -56.87 32.20
CA ASP A 14 16.76 -55.45 32.30
C ASP A 14 17.00 -54.77 30.94
N ARG A 15 15.90 -54.43 30.25
CA ARG A 15 15.95 -53.65 29.02
C ARG A 15 16.22 -52.21 29.42
N ARG A 16 17.49 -51.92 29.73
CA ARG A 16 17.95 -50.57 30.11
C ARG A 16 17.69 -49.63 28.95
N ILE A 17 16.66 -48.80 29.09
CA ILE A 17 16.42 -47.67 28.20
C ILE A 17 17.45 -46.61 28.61
N ALA A 18 18.43 -46.35 27.76
CA ALA A 18 19.37 -45.26 27.97
C ALA A 18 18.63 -43.91 27.83
N PRO A 19 18.85 -42.94 28.74
CA PRO A 19 18.24 -41.63 28.60
C PRO A 19 18.85 -40.87 27.40
N VAL A 20 17.98 -40.33 26.55
CA VAL A 20 18.38 -39.45 25.44
C VAL A 20 18.54 -38.03 25.98
N ALA A 21 19.68 -37.41 25.69
CA ALA A 21 19.98 -36.04 26.12
C ALA A 21 19.01 -35.03 25.46
N PRO A 22 18.64 -33.94 26.16
CA PRO A 22 17.78 -32.90 25.59
C PRO A 22 18.51 -32.17 24.45
N ALA A 23 17.78 -31.89 23.37
CA ALA A 23 18.29 -31.10 22.25
C ALA A 23 18.55 -29.64 22.68
N ALA A 24 19.63 -29.05 22.16
CA ALA A 24 20.00 -27.67 22.44
C ALA A 24 18.93 -26.69 21.95
N PRO A 25 18.71 -25.55 22.64
CA PRO A 25 17.74 -24.55 22.21
C PRO A 25 18.17 -23.91 20.89
N VAL A 26 17.21 -23.78 19.97
CA VAL A 26 17.40 -23.09 18.70
C VAL A 26 17.36 -21.58 18.94
N GLU A 27 18.39 -20.89 18.48
CA GLU A 27 18.50 -19.44 18.60
C GLU A 27 17.38 -18.75 17.82
N VAL A 28 16.68 -17.80 18.45
CA VAL A 28 15.56 -17.10 17.82
C VAL A 28 16.12 -16.11 16.78
N ALA A 29 15.71 -16.28 15.53
CA ALA A 29 16.11 -15.37 14.46
C ALA A 29 15.66 -13.94 14.76
N LYS A 30 16.60 -12.99 14.68
CA LYS A 30 16.32 -11.55 14.82
C LYS A 30 15.33 -11.12 13.73
N PRO A 31 14.37 -10.22 14.02
CA PRO A 31 13.50 -9.68 13.00
C PRO A 31 14.38 -8.90 12.02
N VAL A 32 14.52 -9.42 10.80
CA VAL A 32 14.95 -8.61 9.66
C VAL A 32 13.88 -7.55 9.48
N ALA A 33 14.26 -6.29 9.70
CA ALA A 33 13.44 -5.17 9.29
C ALA A 33 13.22 -5.32 7.79
N ASN A 34 12.02 -5.74 7.42
CA ASN A 34 11.61 -5.77 6.04
C ASN A 34 11.42 -4.31 5.65
N GLU A 35 12.49 -3.67 5.19
CA GLU A 35 12.35 -2.49 4.34
C GLU A 35 11.73 -2.98 3.04
N VAL A 36 10.40 -3.13 3.08
CA VAL A 36 9.61 -3.27 1.88
C VAL A 36 9.77 -1.93 1.17
N LYS A 37 10.72 -1.87 0.24
CA LYS A 37 10.76 -0.82 -0.75
C LYS A 37 9.41 -0.87 -1.44
N ALA A 38 8.56 0.13 -1.16
CA ALA A 38 7.29 0.25 -1.83
C ALA A 38 7.61 0.29 -3.33
N VAL A 39 7.23 -0.77 -4.05
CA VAL A 39 7.27 -0.76 -5.49
C VAL A 39 6.20 0.26 -5.86
N GLU A 40 6.62 1.47 -6.17
CA GLU A 40 5.71 2.48 -6.70
C GLU A 40 5.09 1.86 -7.96
N SER A 41 3.77 1.68 -7.92
CA SER A 41 3.05 1.22 -9.09
C SER A 41 3.32 2.19 -10.24
N THR A 42 3.43 1.69 -11.46
CA THR A 42 3.55 2.54 -12.67
C THR A 42 2.43 3.60 -12.75
N ALA A 43 1.28 3.33 -12.13
CA ALA A 43 0.19 4.28 -11.96
C ALA A 43 0.54 5.45 -11.03
N ALA A 44 1.29 5.22 -9.95
CA ALA A 44 1.76 6.25 -9.02
C ALA A 44 2.81 7.16 -9.69
N GLU A 45 3.73 6.59 -10.45
CA GLU A 45 4.73 7.32 -11.24
C GLU A 45 4.08 8.15 -12.36
N LEU A 46 3.07 7.62 -13.05
CA LEU A 46 2.32 8.36 -14.06
C LEU A 46 1.51 9.50 -13.43
N SER A 47 0.91 9.25 -12.26
CA SER A 47 0.14 10.27 -11.53
C SER A 47 1.04 11.40 -11.05
N SER A 48 2.24 11.10 -10.53
CA SER A 48 3.21 12.13 -10.12
C SER A 48 3.77 12.90 -11.32
N ALA A 49 4.02 12.24 -12.46
CA ALA A 49 4.45 12.89 -13.68
C ALA A 49 3.36 13.80 -14.29
N MET A 50 2.10 13.43 -14.19
CA MET A 50 0.95 14.26 -14.62
C MET A 50 0.69 15.42 -13.65
N ALA A 51 0.94 15.24 -12.34
CA ALA A 51 0.86 16.31 -11.35
C ALA A 51 2.00 17.34 -11.48
N ALA A 52 3.17 16.93 -12.00
CA ALA A 52 4.34 17.79 -12.16
C ALA A 52 4.14 18.95 -13.16
N LYS A 53 3.12 18.88 -14.03
CA LYS A 53 2.76 19.96 -14.94
C LYS A 53 1.27 20.25 -14.82
N PRO A 54 0.86 21.48 -14.46
CA PRO A 54 -0.56 21.81 -14.44
C PRO A 54 -1.15 21.51 -15.83
N PRO A 55 -2.36 20.95 -15.93
CA PRO A 55 -3.00 20.59 -17.19
C PRO A 55 -3.49 21.84 -17.93
N VAL A 56 -2.57 22.76 -18.22
CA VAL A 56 -2.83 24.04 -18.88
C VAL A 56 -2.37 23.97 -20.33
N ASP A 57 -3.29 24.34 -21.23
CA ASP A 57 -3.01 24.51 -22.64
C ASP A 57 -2.39 25.89 -22.88
N ALA A 58 -1.07 25.91 -23.09
CA ALA A 58 -0.29 27.14 -23.28
C ALA A 58 -0.65 27.87 -24.58
N GLU A 59 -0.98 27.15 -25.64
CA GLU A 59 -1.36 27.74 -26.94
C GLU A 59 -2.70 28.47 -26.82
N ARG A 60 -3.65 27.83 -26.12
CA ARG A 60 -4.95 28.42 -25.83
C ARG A 60 -4.82 29.68 -24.98
N VAL A 61 -3.96 29.68 -23.97
CA VAL A 61 -3.69 30.86 -23.14
C VAL A 61 -3.11 32.00 -23.98
N ALA A 62 -2.15 31.73 -24.86
CA ALA A 62 -1.57 32.74 -25.74
C ALA A 62 -2.61 33.35 -26.69
N LYS A 63 -3.49 32.53 -27.28
CA LYS A 63 -4.57 32.98 -28.16
C LYS A 63 -5.57 33.88 -27.44
N ILE A 64 -5.99 33.49 -26.23
CA ILE A 64 -6.92 34.27 -25.41
C ILE A 64 -6.28 35.62 -25.02
N ARG A 65 -5.01 35.60 -24.58
CA ARG A 65 -4.27 36.83 -24.23
C ARG A 65 -4.25 37.82 -25.38
N LYS A 66 -3.91 37.36 -26.60
CA LYS A 66 -3.92 38.19 -27.80
C LYS A 66 -5.33 38.76 -28.10
N ALA A 67 -6.38 37.96 -27.96
CA ALA A 67 -7.75 38.43 -28.18
C ALA A 67 -8.19 39.51 -27.17
N ILE A 68 -7.68 39.46 -25.94
CA ILE A 68 -7.91 40.48 -24.91
C ILE A 68 -7.15 41.76 -25.25
N GLU A 69 -5.88 41.65 -25.65
CA GLU A 69 -5.06 42.80 -26.11
C GLU A 69 -5.71 43.50 -27.31
N ASP A 70 -6.23 42.73 -28.26
CA ASP A 70 -6.93 43.24 -29.45
C ASP A 70 -8.33 43.81 -29.14
N GLY A 71 -8.82 43.68 -27.89
CA GLY A 71 -10.16 44.12 -27.48
C GLY A 71 -11.32 43.32 -28.09
N LYS A 72 -11.03 42.15 -28.68
CA LYS A 72 -12.02 41.30 -29.39
C LYS A 72 -12.56 40.17 -28.55
N PHE A 73 -12.04 39.98 -27.34
CA PHE A 73 -12.55 38.97 -26.42
C PHE A 73 -13.92 39.39 -25.88
N PRO A 74 -15.01 38.65 -26.17
CA PRO A 74 -16.34 39.06 -25.79
C PRO A 74 -16.56 38.87 -24.29
N ILE A 75 -17.15 39.87 -23.64
CA ILE A 75 -17.50 39.83 -22.22
C ILE A 75 -19.03 39.75 -22.10
N TYR A 76 -19.52 38.64 -21.54
CA TYR A 76 -20.94 38.42 -21.31
C TYR A 76 -21.23 38.35 -19.80
N PRO A 77 -22.07 39.23 -19.25
CA PRO A 77 -22.39 39.24 -17.81
C PRO A 77 -22.96 37.91 -17.31
N THR A 78 -23.77 37.23 -18.13
CA THR A 78 -24.35 35.92 -17.80
C THR A 78 -23.27 34.85 -17.63
N THR A 79 -22.32 34.79 -18.57
CA THR A 79 -21.20 33.83 -18.50
C THR A 79 -20.29 34.08 -17.31
N ILE A 80 -20.11 35.34 -16.89
CA ILE A 80 -19.37 35.66 -15.66
C ILE A 80 -20.12 35.13 -14.44
N ALA A 81 -21.43 35.38 -14.35
CA ALA A 81 -22.26 34.92 -13.24
C ALA A 81 -22.23 33.39 -13.10
N ASP A 82 -22.35 32.67 -14.22
CA ASP A 82 -22.28 31.20 -14.23
C ASP A 82 -20.94 30.69 -13.73
N ARG A 83 -19.84 31.35 -14.12
CA ARG A 83 -18.49 30.97 -13.67
C ARG A 83 -18.27 31.25 -12.19
N LEU A 84 -18.82 32.34 -11.66
CA LEU A 84 -18.79 32.63 -10.22
C LEU A 84 -19.62 31.62 -9.42
N LEU A 85 -20.78 31.21 -9.96
CA LEU A 85 -21.62 30.20 -9.33
C LEU A 85 -20.94 28.82 -9.35
N ALA A 86 -20.37 28.42 -10.49
CA ALA A 86 -19.61 27.18 -10.62
C ALA A 86 -18.44 27.15 -9.63
N LEU A 87 -17.67 28.24 -9.53
CA LEU A 87 -16.59 28.36 -8.54
C LEU A 87 -17.13 28.20 -7.11
N LYS A 88 -18.27 28.84 -6.78
CA LYS A 88 -18.86 28.70 -5.45
C LYS A 88 -19.30 27.26 -5.13
N LEU A 89 -19.79 26.52 -6.13
CA LEU A 89 -20.30 25.16 -5.95
C LEU A 89 -19.20 24.09 -5.98
N GLU A 90 -18.19 24.26 -6.81
CA GLU A 90 -17.12 23.27 -7.06
C GLU A 90 -15.82 23.58 -6.32
N TRP A 91 -15.72 24.70 -5.59
CA TRP A 91 -14.52 25.01 -4.83
C TRP A 91 -14.30 23.97 -3.71
N SER A 92 -13.32 23.10 -3.94
CA SER A 92 -12.75 22.23 -2.92
C SER A 92 -11.59 22.97 -2.23
N PRO A 93 -11.73 23.36 -0.95
CA PRO A 93 -10.66 24.06 -0.22
C PRO A 93 -9.47 23.16 0.14
N ASN A 94 -9.53 21.85 -0.19
CA ASN A 94 -8.55 20.85 0.24
C ASN A 94 -7.83 20.16 -0.93
N ASP A 95 -7.76 20.84 -2.08
CA ASP A 95 -6.95 20.36 -3.21
C ASP A 95 -5.47 20.53 -2.87
N ALA A 96 -4.76 19.41 -2.70
CA ALA A 96 -3.34 19.42 -2.38
C ALA A 96 -2.56 19.83 -3.64
N ALA A 97 -2.00 21.04 -3.60
CA ALA A 97 -1.14 21.58 -4.66
C ALA A 97 0.12 20.74 -4.90
#